data_AF-A0A9E5UVK5-F1
#
_entry.id   AF-A0A9E5UVK5-F1
#
_cell.length_a   1.000
_cell.length_b   1.000
_cell.length_c   1.000
_cell.angle_alpha   90.00
_cell.angle_beta   90.00
_cell.angle_gamma   90.00
#
_symmetry.space_group_name_H-M   'P 1'
#
loop_
_entity.id
_entity.type
_entity.pdbx_description
1 polymer ?
#
loop_
_entity_poly.entity_id
_entity_poly.type
_entity_poly.pdbx_seq_one_letter_code
_entity_poly.pdbx_strand_id
1 'polypeptide(L)'
;MIAVDCPSGLDCDTGELDPLTLEADETVTFGAAKPGLLTFPGAEAVGVLHIANIGLDPALETLAQVKLELATAETVRAALPERPATRTKAPLARRLWFLVA
;
A
#
# COMPACT_ATOMS: atom_id res chain seq x y z
N MET A 1 13.09 -10.58 -13.10
CA MET A 1 11.78 -11.05 -13.58
C MET A 1 10.76 -9.99 -13.25
N ILE A 2 9.88 -9.66 -14.20
CA ILE A 2 8.87 -8.61 -14.05
C ILE A 2 7.50 -9.27 -14.10
N ALA A 3 6.70 -9.07 -13.05
CA ALA A 3 5.30 -9.44 -13.04
C ALA A 3 4.43 -8.33 -13.64
N VAL A 4 3.45 -8.73 -14.44
CA VAL A 4 2.46 -7.83 -15.01
C VAL A 4 1.16 -8.04 -14.24
N ASP A 5 0.66 -6.97 -13.66
CA ASP A 5 -0.46 -6.91 -12.73
C ASP A 5 -0.21 -7.51 -11.33
N CYS A 6 0.18 -8.78 -11.28
CA CYS A 6 0.58 -9.50 -10.07
C CYS A 6 1.53 -10.67 -10.40
N PRO A 7 2.34 -11.13 -9.43
CA PRO A 7 3.07 -12.39 -9.56
C PRO A 7 2.11 -13.55 -9.87
N SER A 8 2.44 -14.37 -10.86
CA SER A 8 1.60 -15.53 -11.20
C SER A 8 1.59 -16.52 -10.04
N GLY A 9 0.40 -16.86 -9.54
CA GLY A 9 0.20 -17.71 -8.35
C GLY A 9 -0.18 -16.93 -7.08
N LEU A 10 -0.09 -15.59 -7.08
CA LEU A 10 -0.55 -14.74 -5.99
C LEU A 10 -2.06 -14.44 -6.10
N ASP A 11 -2.80 -14.59 -5.01
CA ASP A 11 -4.17 -14.08 -4.87
C ASP A 11 -4.12 -12.57 -4.55
N CYS A 12 -4.64 -11.76 -5.48
CA CYS A 12 -4.60 -10.30 -5.40
C CYS A 12 -5.49 -9.70 -4.31
N ASP A 13 -6.46 -10.44 -3.79
CA ASP A 13 -7.37 -9.96 -2.75
C ASP A 13 -6.84 -10.30 -1.35
N THR A 14 -6.25 -11.50 -1.19
CA THR A 14 -5.87 -12.03 0.13
C THR A 14 -4.36 -11.96 0.40
N GLY A 15 -3.53 -12.03 -0.65
CA GLY A 15 -2.07 -12.18 -0.53
C GLY A 15 -1.62 -13.62 -0.31
N GLU A 16 -2.52 -14.61 -0.41
CA GLU A 16 -2.13 -16.02 -0.42
C GLU A 16 -1.31 -16.36 -1.67
N LEU A 17 -0.36 -17.28 -1.52
CA LEU A 17 0.52 -17.73 -2.59
C LEU A 17 0.28 -19.21 -2.89
N ASP A 18 0.13 -19.54 -4.17
CA ASP A 18 0.29 -20.91 -4.64
C ASP A 18 1.74 -21.38 -4.38
N PRO A 19 1.98 -22.67 -4.05
CA PRO A 19 3.32 -23.19 -3.83
C PRO A 19 4.29 -23.02 -5.01
N LEU A 20 3.78 -22.80 -6.23
CA LEU A 20 4.55 -22.57 -7.45
C LEU A 20 4.64 -21.07 -7.81
N THR A 21 4.22 -20.17 -6.92
CA THR A 21 4.33 -18.73 -7.15
C THR A 21 5.79 -18.35 -7.37
N LEU A 22 6.03 -17.57 -8.42
CA LEU A 22 7.34 -17.03 -8.72
C LEU A 22 7.49 -15.63 -8.11
N GLU A 23 8.51 -15.42 -7.29
CA GLU A 23 8.84 -14.11 -6.73
C GLU A 23 9.35 -13.15 -7.82
N ALA A 24 8.70 -12.00 -7.97
CA ALA A 24 9.09 -10.97 -8.92
C ALA A 24 10.14 -10.01 -8.34
N ASP A 25 11.07 -9.55 -9.17
CA ASP A 25 11.98 -8.44 -8.81
C ASP A 25 11.23 -7.10 -8.86
N GLU A 26 10.30 -6.98 -9.80
CA GLU A 26 9.42 -5.82 -10.00
C GLU A 26 8.02 -6.28 -10.41
N THR A 27 6.99 -5.57 -9.96
CA THR A 27 5.59 -5.79 -10.36
C THR A 27 5.00 -4.48 -10.87
N VAL A 28 4.43 -4.50 -12.08
CA VAL A 28 3.70 -3.35 -12.64
C VAL A 28 2.21 -3.64 -12.57
N THR A 29 1.50 -3.02 -11.63
CA THR A 29 0.06 -3.16 -11.45
C THR A 29 -0.71 -1.98 -12.04
N PHE A 30 -1.97 -2.20 -12.44
CA PHE A 30 -2.73 -1.17 -13.16
C PHE A 30 -3.84 -0.55 -12.31
N GLY A 31 -3.98 0.78 -12.43
CA GLY A 31 -5.05 1.56 -11.82
C GLY A 31 -4.86 1.80 -10.32
N ALA A 32 -4.76 0.73 -9.54
CA ALA A 32 -4.56 0.78 -8.09
C ALA A 32 -3.78 -0.46 -7.60
N ALA A 33 -3.14 -0.33 -6.45
CA ALA A 33 -2.56 -1.47 -5.74
C ALA A 33 -3.67 -2.36 -5.19
N LYS A 34 -3.59 -3.66 -5.47
CA LYS A 34 -4.51 -4.65 -4.92
C LYS A 34 -4.07 -5.04 -3.49
N PRO A 35 -4.99 -5.37 -2.57
CA PRO A 35 -4.65 -5.63 -1.18
C PRO A 35 -3.64 -6.76 -0.99
N GLY A 36 -3.74 -7.83 -1.78
CA GLY A 36 -2.83 -8.98 -1.75
C GLY A 36 -1.40 -8.66 -2.17
N LEU A 37 -1.17 -7.57 -2.89
CA LEU A 37 0.19 -7.09 -3.23
C LEU A 37 0.90 -6.42 -2.04
N LEU A 38 0.15 -6.08 -1.00
CA LEU A 38 0.62 -5.37 0.19
C LEU A 38 0.45 -6.21 1.47
N THR A 39 -0.16 -7.38 1.36
CA THR A 39 -0.45 -8.29 2.47
C THR A 39 0.52 -9.47 2.40
N PHE A 40 1.11 -9.83 3.54
CA PHE A 40 1.99 -11.00 3.62
C PHE A 40 1.17 -12.31 3.57
N PRO A 41 1.67 -13.37 2.90
CA PRO A 41 3.00 -13.49 2.29
C PRO A 41 3.15 -12.82 0.91
N GLY A 42 2.06 -12.47 0.22
CA GLY A 42 2.07 -11.91 -1.13
C GLY A 42 3.03 -10.73 -1.33
N ALA A 43 3.11 -9.82 -0.35
CA ALA A 43 4.04 -8.68 -0.38
C ALA A 43 5.53 -9.07 -0.56
N GLU A 44 5.95 -10.26 -0.14
CA GLU A 44 7.34 -10.74 -0.33
C GLU A 44 7.59 -11.14 -1.78
N ALA A 45 6.58 -11.64 -2.48
CA ALA A 45 6.69 -12.10 -3.86
C ALA A 45 6.59 -10.99 -4.91
N VAL A 46 6.29 -9.75 -4.51
CA VAL A 46 5.97 -8.63 -5.42
C VAL A 46 7.21 -7.84 -5.87
N GLY A 47 8.28 -7.83 -5.07
CA GLY A 47 9.45 -7.00 -5.33
C GLY A 47 9.11 -5.50 -5.31
N VAL A 48 9.70 -4.71 -6.22
CA VAL A 48 9.36 -3.28 -6.35
C VAL A 48 8.00 -3.13 -7.04
N LEU A 49 7.02 -2.56 -6.34
CA LEU A 49 5.69 -2.32 -6.88
C LEU A 49 5.58 -0.97 -7.60
N HIS A 50 5.16 -1.01 -8.85
CA HIS A 50 4.82 0.15 -9.67
C HIS A 50 3.31 0.18 -9.94
N ILE A 51 2.66 1.32 -9.69
CA ILE A 51 1.23 1.51 -10.01
C ILE A 51 1.14 2.35 -11.29
N ALA A 52 0.82 1.69 -12.40
CA ALA A 52 0.68 2.32 -13.70
C ALA A 52 -0.73 2.91 -13.88
N ASN A 53 -0.79 4.19 -14.24
CA ASN A 53 -2.03 4.84 -14.65
C ASN A 53 -2.37 4.43 -16.09
N ILE A 54 -3.54 3.82 -16.28
CA ILE A 54 -4.05 3.36 -17.59
C ILE A 54 -5.13 4.28 -18.17
N GLY A 55 -5.33 5.46 -17.59
CA GLY A 55 -6.32 6.44 -18.05
C GLY A 55 -7.74 6.17 -17.55
N LEU A 56 -7.89 5.60 -16.35
CA LEU A 56 -9.21 5.45 -15.71
C LEU A 56 -9.81 6.83 -15.43
N ASP A 57 -11.08 7.03 -15.77
CA ASP A 57 -11.83 8.22 -15.41
C ASP A 57 -12.04 8.24 -13.88
N PRO A 58 -11.56 9.27 -13.15
CA PRO A 58 -11.78 9.38 -11.70
C PRO A 58 -13.26 9.42 -11.29
N ALA A 59 -14.16 9.76 -12.22
CA ALA A 59 -15.60 9.81 -11.99
C ALA A 59 -16.32 8.45 -12.15
N LEU A 60 -15.58 7.35 -12.40
CA LEU A 60 -16.18 6.03 -12.46
C LEU A 60 -16.90 5.67 -11.15
N GLU A 61 -18.17 5.31 -11.24
CA GLU A 61 -18.99 4.94 -10.07
C GLU A 61 -18.38 3.78 -9.28
N THR A 62 -17.67 2.86 -9.94
CA THR A 62 -16.97 1.74 -9.31
C THR A 62 -15.83 2.20 -8.41
N LEU A 63 -15.12 3.28 -8.76
CA LEU A 63 -14.07 3.85 -7.91
C LEU A 63 -14.65 4.46 -6.63
N ALA A 64 -15.84 5.08 -6.71
CA ALA A 64 -16.54 5.63 -5.55
C ALA A 64 -16.97 4.55 -4.54
N GLN A 65 -17.04 3.29 -4.94
CA GLN A 65 -17.39 2.16 -4.05
C GLN A 65 -16.18 1.55 -3.33
N VAL A 66 -14.95 1.92 -3.71
CA VAL A 66 -13.73 1.43 -3.08
C VAL A 66 -13.63 1.99 -1.66
N LYS A 67 -13.51 1.09 -0.67
CA LYS A 67 -13.48 1.44 0.76
C LYS A 67 -12.07 1.43 1.36
N LEU A 68 -11.09 1.00 0.59
CA LEU A 68 -9.69 0.88 1.02
C LEU A 68 -8.85 1.90 0.26
N GLU A 69 -7.99 2.62 0.98
CA GLU A 69 -7.06 3.58 0.40
C GLU A 69 -5.64 3.22 0.80
N LEU A 70 -4.71 3.32 -0.16
CA LEU A 70 -3.28 3.15 0.10
C LEU A 70 -2.75 4.40 0.80
N ALA A 71 -2.26 4.23 2.04
CA ALA A 71 -1.61 5.31 2.76
C ALA A 71 -0.28 5.67 2.06
N THR A 72 -0.19 6.90 1.55
CA THR A 72 1.03 7.43 0.94
C THR A 72 1.72 8.38 1.90
N ALA A 73 3.01 8.65 1.69
CA ALA A 73 3.73 9.63 2.49
C ALA A 73 3.07 11.03 2.43
N GLU A 74 2.43 11.37 1.31
CA GLU A 74 1.69 12.61 1.14
C GLU A 74 0.40 12.63 1.96
N THR A 75 -0.43 11.58 1.86
CA THR A 75 -1.69 11.52 2.60
C THR A 75 -1.44 11.46 4.11
N VAL A 76 -0.42 10.71 4.54
CA VAL A 76 0.02 10.68 5.94
C VAL A 76 0.49 12.06 6.38
N ARG A 77 1.32 12.75 5.59
CA ARG A 77 1.82 14.10 5.93
C ARG A 77 0.68 15.10 6.08
N ALA A 78 -0.31 15.07 5.19
CA ALA A 78 -1.47 15.94 5.24
C ALA A 78 -2.34 15.67 6.49
N ALA A 79 -2.36 14.43 6.98
CA ALA A 79 -3.09 14.05 8.19
C ALA A 79 -2.34 14.37 9.50
N LEU A 80 -1.05 14.72 9.45
CA LEU A 80 -0.29 15.04 10.66
C LEU A 80 -0.73 16.37 11.26
N PRO A 81 -0.91 16.45 12.60
CA PRO A 81 -1.31 17.70 13.24
C PRO A 81 -0.21 18.76 13.16
N GLU A 82 -0.59 20.02 13.06
CA GLU A 82 0.36 21.13 13.11
C GLU A 82 1.14 21.14 14.42
N ARG A 83 2.41 21.58 14.34
CA ARG A 83 3.27 21.77 15.50
C ARG A 83 3.42 23.27 15.78
N PRO A 84 2.74 23.82 16.81
CA PRO A 84 2.94 25.21 17.21
C PRO A 84 4.40 25.49 17.59
N ALA A 85 4.93 26.64 17.17
CA ALA A 85 6.33 27.04 17.39
C ALA A 85 6.68 27.26 18.87
N THR A 86 5.69 27.64 19.70
CA THR A 86 5.84 27.89 21.14
C THR A 86 5.79 26.61 22.00
N ARG A 87 5.73 25.44 21.36
CA ARG A 87 5.52 24.17 22.07
C ARG A 87 6.81 23.61 22.68
N THR A 88 6.89 23.58 24.01
CA THR A 88 7.91 22.85 24.78
C THR A 88 7.56 21.37 24.96
N LYS A 89 8.54 20.54 25.37
CA LYS A 89 8.50 19.07 25.43
C LYS A 89 7.39 18.44 26.34
N ALA A 90 6.58 19.21 27.06
CA ALA A 90 5.57 18.70 27.99
C ALA A 90 4.16 19.28 27.76
N PRO A 91 3.06 18.50 27.86
CA PRO A 91 2.97 17.04 27.89
C PRO A 91 2.56 16.52 26.49
N LEU A 92 3.47 15.84 25.81
CA LEU A 92 3.08 14.83 24.84
C LEU A 92 2.18 13.85 25.60
N ALA A 93 0.92 13.72 25.20
CA ALA A 93 0.09 12.62 25.68
C ALA A 93 0.96 11.36 25.66
N ARG A 94 1.11 10.72 26.82
CA ARG A 94 1.92 9.53 27.04
C ARG A 94 1.37 8.41 26.14
N ARG A 95 1.79 8.37 24.88
CA ARG A 95 1.65 7.20 24.01
C ARG A 95 3.04 6.64 23.86
N LEU A 96 3.29 5.58 24.62
CA LEU A 96 4.41 4.69 24.45
C LEU A 96 4.46 4.30 22.97
N TRP A 97 5.57 4.57 22.32
CA TRP A 97 5.91 3.95 21.05
C TRP A 97 6.30 2.51 21.37
N PHE A 98 5.38 1.56 21.20
CA PHE A 98 5.80 0.20 20.93
C PHE A 98 6.14 0.14 19.44
N LEU A 99 7.42 0.39 19.15
CA LEU A 99 8.06 -0.12 17.96
C LEU A 99 8.00 -1.66 18.10
N VAL A 100 7.11 -2.30 17.35
CA VAL A 100 7.24 -3.75 17.11
C VAL A 100 8.33 -3.85 16.06
N ALA A 101 9.45 -4.44 16.48
CA ALA A 101 10.56 -4.83 15.62
C ALA A 101 10.10 -5.87 14.59
#